data_AF-A0A1W1HZN4-F1
#
_entry.id   AF-A0A1W1HZN4-F1
#
_cell.length_a   1.000
_cell.length_b   1.000
_cell.length_c   1.000
_cell.angle_alpha   90.00
_cell.angle_beta   90.00
_cell.angle_gamma   90.00
#
_symmetry.space_group_name_H-M   'P 1'
#
loop_
_entity.id
_entity.type
_entity.pdbx_description
1 polymer ?
#
loop_
_entity_poly.entity_id
_entity_poly.type
_entity_poly.pdbx_seq_one_letter_code
_entity_poly.pdbx_strand_id
1 'polypeptide(L)'
;MSHWAISIVLTVSLLLAAAPASAQTSGSHPPANAAGILNALPPDLYMKLERLAQLLDQNIKAGKLTDAQLQQELMSGRLEQTIRGLGSEANQLLEEIQSDMQNGKGPGESALMPLLGGLGGK
;
A
#
# COMPACT_ATOMS: atom_id res chain seq x y z
N MET A 1 1.21 -60.14 -12.40
CA MET A 1 1.23 -58.98 -11.47
C MET A 1 0.16 -58.03 -11.96
N SER A 2 -0.97 -58.02 -11.27
CA SER A 2 -2.22 -57.37 -11.68
C SER A 2 -2.26 -55.95 -11.12
N HIS A 3 -2.47 -54.95 -11.99
CA HIS A 3 -2.82 -53.61 -11.55
C HIS A 3 -4.33 -53.58 -11.28
N TRP A 4 -4.69 -53.55 -9.99
CA TRP A 4 -6.07 -53.49 -9.52
C TRP A 4 -6.56 -52.04 -9.48
N ALA A 5 -7.85 -51.92 -9.83
CA ALA A 5 -8.66 -50.72 -9.85
C ALA A 5 -8.78 -50.02 -8.50
N ILE A 6 -8.87 -48.69 -8.51
CA ILE A 6 -9.61 -47.94 -7.48
C ILE A 6 -10.34 -46.77 -8.16
N SER A 7 -11.64 -46.98 -8.42
CA SER A 7 -12.61 -45.91 -8.64
C SER A 7 -12.84 -45.17 -7.32
N ILE A 8 -12.73 -43.84 -7.32
CA ILE A 8 -13.26 -43.02 -6.23
C ILE A 8 -14.41 -42.19 -6.79
N VAL A 9 -15.61 -42.67 -6.48
CA VAL A 9 -16.85 -41.89 -6.50
C VAL A 9 -16.78 -40.91 -5.33
N LEU A 10 -16.77 -39.62 -5.61
CA LEU A 10 -17.03 -38.57 -4.62
C LEU A 10 -18.17 -37.70 -5.13
N THR A 11 -19.38 -38.15 -4.83
CA THR A 11 -20.60 -37.35 -4.79
C THR A 11 -20.42 -36.20 -3.80
N VAL A 12 -20.26 -34.98 -4.28
CA VAL A 12 -20.44 -33.78 -3.46
C VAL A 12 -21.86 -33.26 -3.69
N SER A 13 -22.62 -33.31 -2.61
CA SER A 13 -24.00 -32.88 -2.47
C SER A 13 -24.25 -31.47 -3.01
N LEU A 14 -25.10 -31.38 -4.02
CA LEU A 14 -25.73 -30.15 -4.49
C LEU A 14 -26.96 -29.86 -3.62
N LEU A 15 -26.82 -29.07 -2.55
CA LEU A 15 -27.92 -28.26 -2.03
C LEU A 15 -27.44 -27.23 -0.99
N LEU A 16 -27.33 -25.97 -1.39
CA LEU A 16 -27.79 -24.87 -0.53
C LEU A 16 -28.13 -23.64 -1.39
N ALA A 17 -29.43 -23.45 -1.57
CA ALA A 17 -30.00 -22.20 -2.05
C ALA A 17 -29.94 -21.15 -0.93
N ALA A 18 -29.36 -19.98 -1.21
CA ALA A 18 -29.63 -18.75 -0.48
C ALA A 18 -29.32 -17.52 -1.35
N ALA A 19 -30.40 -16.89 -1.83
CA ALA A 19 -30.62 -15.50 -2.23
C ALA A 19 -29.55 -14.70 -3.04
N PRO A 20 -29.92 -14.10 -4.19
CA PRO A 20 -29.19 -12.95 -4.72
C PRO A 20 -29.61 -11.70 -3.92
N ALA A 21 -29.08 -11.55 -2.71
CA ALA A 21 -29.08 -10.25 -2.03
C ALA A 21 -27.76 -9.54 -2.33
N SER A 22 -27.46 -9.30 -3.60
CA SER A 22 -26.47 -8.29 -3.98
C SER A 22 -27.14 -6.93 -3.87
N ALA A 23 -27.22 -6.42 -2.63
CA ALA A 23 -27.35 -5.00 -2.38
C ALA A 23 -26.07 -4.34 -2.94
N GLN A 24 -26.09 -3.98 -4.23
CA GLN A 24 -25.04 -3.18 -4.82
C GLN A 24 -25.20 -1.73 -4.35
N THR A 25 -24.85 -1.50 -3.08
CA THR A 25 -24.38 -0.19 -2.65
C THR A 25 -22.88 -0.16 -2.99
N SER A 26 -22.58 0.23 -4.21
CA SER A 26 -21.26 0.73 -4.54
C SER A 26 -21.49 1.98 -5.35
N GLY A 27 -21.84 3.03 -4.60
CA GLY A 27 -21.49 4.37 -4.99
C GLY A 27 -20.02 4.34 -5.35
N SER A 28 -19.79 4.53 -6.64
CA SER A 28 -18.52 4.58 -7.32
C SER A 28 -17.62 5.66 -6.72
N HIS A 29 -16.90 5.32 -5.66
CA HIS A 29 -15.58 5.85 -5.44
C HIS A 29 -14.61 4.68 -5.57
N PRO A 30 -13.87 4.56 -6.69
CA PRO A 30 -12.68 3.72 -6.66
C PRO A 30 -11.81 4.19 -5.48
N PRO A 31 -11.15 3.28 -4.74
CA PRO A 31 -10.15 3.70 -3.77
C PRO A 31 -9.23 4.68 -4.48
N ALA A 32 -9.01 5.85 -3.90
CA ALA A 32 -8.24 6.90 -4.53
C ALA A 32 -6.88 6.31 -4.94
N ASN A 33 -6.72 6.05 -6.24
CA ASN A 33 -5.53 5.39 -6.75
C ASN A 33 -4.35 6.31 -6.48
N ALA A 34 -3.25 5.77 -5.96
CA ALA A 34 -2.05 6.55 -5.61
C ALA A 34 -1.62 7.50 -6.74
N ALA A 35 -1.73 7.07 -8.00
CA ALA A 35 -1.47 7.91 -9.17
C ALA A 35 -2.40 9.13 -9.32
N GLY A 36 -3.69 8.97 -9.01
CA GLY A 36 -4.66 10.09 -9.02
C GLY A 36 -4.41 11.06 -7.88
N ILE A 37 -4.04 10.54 -6.70
CA ILE A 37 -3.65 11.36 -5.55
C ILE A 37 -2.36 12.13 -5.87
N LEU A 38 -1.34 11.46 -6.44
CA LEU A 38 -0.08 12.08 -6.87
C LEU A 38 -0.29 13.23 -7.86
N ASN A 39 -1.23 13.11 -8.80
CA ASN A 39 -1.53 14.19 -9.76
C ASN A 39 -2.21 15.40 -9.11
N ALA A 40 -2.86 15.22 -7.96
CA ALA A 40 -3.52 16.29 -7.22
C ALA A 40 -2.63 16.90 -6.13
N LEU A 41 -1.39 16.43 -5.96
CA LEU A 41 -0.48 16.97 -4.96
C LEU A 41 -0.04 18.39 -5.35
N PRO A 42 -0.03 19.34 -4.40
CA PRO A 42 0.66 20.60 -4.62
C PRO A 42 2.17 20.39 -4.78
N PRO A 43 2.86 21.27 -5.51
CA PRO A 43 4.26 21.08 -5.91
C PRO A 43 5.21 20.94 -4.72
N ASP A 44 4.97 21.69 -3.63
CA ASP A 44 5.78 21.59 -2.40
C ASP A 44 5.67 20.19 -1.76
N LEU A 45 4.46 19.65 -1.69
CA LEU A 45 4.21 18.32 -1.13
C LEU A 45 4.83 17.23 -2.02
N TYR A 46 4.77 17.41 -3.34
CA TYR A 46 5.41 16.52 -4.30
C TYR A 46 6.93 16.49 -4.10
N MET A 47 7.58 17.66 -3.97
CA MET A 47 9.03 17.73 -3.73
C MET A 47 9.45 17.03 -2.44
N LYS A 48 8.67 17.18 -1.36
CA LYS A 48 8.94 16.48 -0.10
C LYS A 48 8.81 14.97 -0.26
N LEU A 49 7.76 14.51 -0.96
CA LEU A 49 7.54 13.09 -1.22
C LEU A 49 8.65 12.49 -2.11
N GLU A 50 9.10 13.23 -3.12
CA GLU A 50 10.22 12.83 -3.98
C GLU A 50 11.52 12.71 -3.16
N ARG A 51 11.81 13.69 -2.30
CA ARG A 51 12.99 13.65 -1.43
C ARG A 51 12.93 12.48 -0.45
N LEU A 52 11.73 12.13 0.04
CA LEU A 52 11.55 10.96 0.88
C LEU A 52 11.86 9.68 0.10
N ALA A 53 11.37 9.57 -1.13
CA ALA A 53 11.67 8.44 -2.01
C ALA A 53 13.19 8.30 -2.25
N GLN A 54 13.89 9.42 -2.46
CA GLN A 54 15.35 9.44 -2.61
C GLN A 54 16.06 8.97 -1.34
N LEU A 55 15.57 9.28 -0.15
CA LEU A 55 16.13 8.78 1.12
C LEU A 55 15.91 7.28 1.26
N LEU A 56 14.74 6.75 0.89
CA LEU A 56 14.49 5.32 0.89
C LEU A 56 15.43 4.60 -0.08
N ASP A 57 15.55 5.08 -1.32
CA ASP A 57 16.47 4.54 -2.33
C ASP A 57 17.93 4.55 -1.86
N GLN A 58 18.39 5.64 -1.24
CA GLN A 58 19.72 5.72 -0.65
C GLN A 58 19.93 4.68 0.46
N ASN A 59 18.92 4.44 1.31
CA ASN A 59 19.01 3.43 2.36
C ASN A 59 18.97 2.00 1.79
N ILE A 60 18.27 1.78 0.67
CA ILE A 60 18.30 0.51 -0.06
C ILE A 60 19.69 0.26 -0.65
N LYS A 61 20.25 1.25 -1.35
CA LYS A 61 21.61 1.18 -1.90
C LYS A 61 22.68 1.00 -0.83
N ALA A 62 22.46 1.56 0.36
CA ALA A 62 23.33 1.38 1.52
C ALA A 62 23.14 0.03 2.26
N GLY A 63 22.16 -0.79 1.86
CA GLY A 63 21.85 -2.08 2.49
C GLY A 63 21.18 -1.96 3.86
N LYS A 64 20.67 -0.78 4.23
CA LYS A 64 19.95 -0.53 5.49
C LYS A 64 18.47 -0.90 5.42
N LEU A 65 17.93 -0.93 4.20
CA LEU A 65 16.57 -1.33 3.88
C LEU A 65 16.65 -2.22 2.62
N THR A 66 15.71 -3.13 2.43
CA THR A 66 15.59 -3.88 1.16
C THR A 66 14.25 -3.57 0.52
N ASP A 67 14.13 -3.72 -0.79
CA ASP A 67 12.84 -3.56 -1.48
C ASP A 67 11.77 -4.49 -0.92
N ALA A 68 12.14 -5.73 -0.60
CA ALA A 68 11.24 -6.70 0.02
C ALA A 68 10.77 -6.24 1.42
N GLN A 69 11.67 -5.67 2.22
CA GLN A 69 11.32 -5.12 3.52
C GLN A 69 10.43 -3.87 3.37
N LEU A 70 10.73 -2.99 2.43
CA LEU A 70 9.89 -1.83 2.11
C LEU A 70 8.46 -2.26 1.73
N GLN A 71 8.32 -3.25 0.84
CA GLN A 71 7.02 -3.80 0.46
C GLN A 71 6.29 -4.46 1.64
N GLN A 72 6.99 -5.22 2.47
CA GLN A 72 6.39 -5.82 3.67
C GLN A 72 5.86 -4.75 4.62
N GLU A 73 6.64 -3.71 4.90
CA GLU A 73 6.27 -2.65 5.84
C GLU A 73 5.11 -1.80 5.31
N LEU A 74 5.01 -1.64 3.98
CA LEU A 74 3.82 -1.07 3.32
C LEU A 74 2.57 -1.92 3.56
N MET A 75 2.65 -3.23 3.30
CA MET A 75 1.53 -4.16 3.48
C MET A 75 1.10 -4.28 4.95
N SER A 76 2.05 -4.21 5.88
CA SER A 76 1.78 -4.28 7.32
C SER A 76 1.43 -2.93 7.95
N GLY A 77 1.44 -1.84 7.17
CA GLY A 77 1.18 -0.48 7.67
C GLY A 77 2.23 0.04 8.66
N ARG A 78 3.43 -0.52 8.64
CA ARG A 78 4.54 -0.17 9.55
C ARG A 78 5.61 0.71 8.91
N LEU A 79 5.47 1.03 7.62
CA LEU A 79 6.43 1.83 6.87
C LEU A 79 6.78 3.15 7.57
N GLU A 80 5.79 3.81 8.20
CA GLU A 80 6.04 5.03 8.96
C GLU A 80 7.15 4.82 10.02
N GLN A 81 7.03 3.76 10.81
CA GLN A 81 7.98 3.44 11.87
C GLN A 81 9.36 3.07 11.29
N THR A 82 9.39 2.40 10.14
CA THR A 82 10.64 2.14 9.40
C THR A 82 11.32 3.44 9.00
N ILE A 83 10.58 4.37 8.38
CA ILE A 83 11.09 5.67 7.91
C ILE A 83 11.65 6.49 9.07
N ARG A 84 10.94 6.53 10.20
CA ARG A 84 11.42 7.18 11.44
C ARG A 84 12.76 6.59 11.92
N GLY A 85 12.99 5.31 11.67
CA GLY A 85 14.23 4.60 12.00
C GLY A 85 15.40 4.82 11.02
N LEU A 86 15.17 5.39 9.83
CA LEU A 86 16.22 5.60 8.82
C LEU A 86 17.14 6.79 9.13
N GLY A 87 16.70 7.69 10.01
CA GLY A 87 17.49 8.84 10.49
C GLY A 87 16.67 10.12 10.64
N SER A 88 17.31 11.15 11.18
CA SER A 88 16.68 12.43 11.52
C SER A 88 16.05 13.13 10.30
N GLU A 89 16.70 13.12 9.14
CA GLU A 89 16.18 13.76 7.92
C GLU A 89 14.91 13.07 7.42
N ALA A 90 14.89 11.73 7.41
CA ALA A 90 13.72 10.95 6.98
C ALA A 90 12.54 11.14 7.94
N ASN A 91 12.80 11.18 9.25
CA ASN A 91 11.78 11.47 10.26
C ASN A 91 11.21 12.89 10.08
N GLN A 92 12.07 13.91 9.99
CA GLN A 92 11.62 15.29 9.81
C GLN A 92 10.78 15.45 8.54
N LEU A 93 11.23 14.87 7.43
CA LEU A 93 10.51 14.97 6.16
C LEU A 93 9.15 14.28 6.20
N LEU A 94 9.06 13.14 6.89
CA LEU A 94 7.79 12.45 7.11
C LEU A 94 6.82 13.29 7.95
N GLU A 95 7.31 13.93 9.02
CA GLU A 95 6.51 14.83 9.86
C GLU A 95 6.03 16.07 9.09
N GLU A 96 6.87 16.67 8.26
CA GLU A 96 6.50 17.80 7.40
C GLU A 96 5.39 17.42 6.41
N ILE A 97 5.52 16.28 5.73
CA ILE A 97 4.49 15.79 4.81
C ILE A 97 3.17 15.52 5.55
N GLN A 98 3.22 14.86 6.72
CA GLN A 98 2.04 14.61 7.55
C GLN A 98 1.37 15.92 7.96
N SER A 99 2.17 16.88 8.45
CA SER A 99 1.67 18.18 8.88
C SER A 99 1.02 18.94 7.74
N ASP A 100 1.63 19.00 6.57
CA ASP A 100 1.03 19.69 5.42
C ASP A 100 -0.27 19.01 4.95
N MET A 101 -0.34 17.68 4.99
CA MET A 101 -1.57 16.95 4.68
C MET A 101 -2.68 17.17 5.72
N GLN A 102 -2.34 17.25 7.01
CA GLN A 102 -3.29 17.59 8.08
C GLN A 102 -3.78 19.04 8.00
N ASN A 103 -2.92 19.97 7.56
CA ASN A 103 -3.24 21.39 7.41
C ASN A 103 -3.99 21.72 6.10
N GLY A 104 -4.50 20.72 5.39
CA GLY A 104 -5.31 20.90 4.19
C GLY A 104 -4.52 21.32 2.93
N LYS A 105 -3.19 21.25 2.97
CA LYS A 105 -2.34 21.43 1.77
C LYS A 105 -2.19 20.14 0.97
N GLY A 106 -3.09 19.18 1.14
CA GLY A 106 -3.03 17.91 0.44
C GLY A 106 -4.35 17.16 0.50
N PRO A 107 -4.40 15.97 -0.11
CA PRO A 107 -5.61 15.14 -0.18
C PRO A 107 -6.03 14.51 1.17
N GLY A 108 -5.44 14.96 2.28
CA GLY A 108 -5.68 14.48 3.64
C GLY A 108 -4.68 13.40 4.08
N GLU A 109 -4.51 13.23 5.39
CA GLU A 109 -3.54 12.28 5.99
C GLU A 109 -3.77 10.83 5.55
N SER A 110 -5.04 10.42 5.37
CA SER A 110 -5.40 9.07 4.91
C SER A 110 -4.88 8.74 3.50
N ALA A 111 -4.49 9.76 2.73
CA ALA A 111 -3.90 9.58 1.41
C ALA A 111 -2.40 9.19 1.45
N LEU A 112 -1.74 9.34 2.61
CA LEU A 112 -0.30 9.08 2.75
C LEU A 112 0.08 7.64 2.44
N MET A 113 -0.63 6.66 3.01
CA MET A 113 -0.25 5.25 2.82
C MET A 113 -0.37 4.82 1.36
N PRO A 114 -1.45 5.15 0.63
CA PRO A 114 -1.49 4.98 -0.83
C PRO A 114 -0.32 5.67 -1.57
N LEU A 115 0.02 6.92 -1.21
CA LEU A 115 1.11 7.66 -1.85
C LEU A 115 2.47 7.00 -1.62
N LEU A 116 2.77 6.62 -0.39
CA LEU A 116 3.99 5.91 -0.01
C LEU A 116 4.06 4.53 -0.68
N GLY A 117 2.92 3.84 -0.79
CA GLY A 117 2.81 2.58 -1.53
C GLY A 117 3.12 2.73 -3.02
N GLY A 118 2.74 3.86 -3.62
CA GLY A 118 3.06 4.19 -5.01
C GLY A 118 4.55 4.49 -5.26
N LEU A 119 5.33 4.80 -4.21
CA LEU A 119 6.78 5.05 -4.33
C LEU A 119 7.61 3.77 -4.39
N GLY A 120 7.21 2.72 -3.66
CA GLY A 120 7.96 1.45 -3.56
C GLY A 120 7.70 0.44 -4.67
N GLY A 121 6.98 0.85 -5.74
CA GLY A 121 6.53 -0.03 -6.82
C GLY A 121 7.20 0.19 -8.18
N LYS A 122 8.44 0.69 -8.21
CA LYS A 122 9.20 0.87 -9.46
C LYS A 122 10.21 -0.25 -9.67
#